data_AF-A0A177WAA8-F1
#
_entry.id   AF-A0A177WAA8-F1
#
_cell.length_a   1.000
_cell.length_b   1.000
_cell.length_c   1.000
_cell.angle_alpha   90.00
_cell.angle_beta   90.00
_cell.angle_gamma   90.00
#
_symmetry.space_group_name_H-M   'P 1'
#
loop_
_entity.id
_entity.type
_entity.pdbx_description
1 polymer ?
#
loop_
_entity_poly.entity_id
_entity_poly.type
_entity_poly.pdbx_seq_one_letter_code
_entity_poly.pdbx_strand_id
1 'polypeptide(L)'
;MPINVESTSRDQMHSSTVSIPANGMPLKDLACQTVSSSNMDLTLLLLDSNQSVSIQGFALISAVLGSCRVFGYTMHGPFKWDTINTSKPVHPIFVKVFSPASSSRLQIENVSLEYLNLQTTHLTDSGHASTADKELNMHVEIMRLVKTIPNKQRQSISCIVAMQRSKTNIEKIERYLPIFQNLFDDGVPKKSNNVFSIPDESTLKSVDALIIPDTWALTASSLLVNSFTHNSNICAVGPKNSGKSTFTRYLINRFLERHPEVAYMDCDPGQPGCTPNGMVSLHVINSPLLGPAFTTQRDSYRSFFIGSTAPKDDPDFFSACVLELVNVWQTELIKMPLIVNTNGWIKGTGYDLLAHFLRYLLPTDIVHLSLASQADSTTEIDFKSIFPVQHSFDIWKIKPAPSDALSKIKLNASDQRVLTTISYFMRHATLFKNQNTQIEVKYKWDLDTPLTSRIPYSVPWNHVRIKFFSEDVS
;
A
#
# COMPACT_ATOMS: atom_id res chain seq x y z
N MET A 1 21.09 14.07 -62.28
CA MET A 1 20.87 15.53 -62.22
C MET A 1 19.64 15.86 -63.04
N PRO A 2 18.74 16.74 -62.57
CA PRO A 2 17.94 16.66 -61.34
C PRO A 2 16.43 16.64 -61.71
N ILE A 3 15.48 16.42 -60.79
CA ILE A 3 14.78 17.47 -60.02
C ILE A 3 14.12 16.85 -58.78
N ASN A 4 14.27 17.57 -57.67
CA ASN A 4 13.74 17.37 -56.32
C ASN A 4 12.23 17.14 -56.24
N VAL A 5 11.80 16.35 -55.27
CA VAL A 5 10.53 16.57 -54.57
C VAL A 5 10.81 16.54 -53.07
N GLU A 6 10.74 17.72 -52.46
CA GLU A 6 10.87 17.96 -51.04
C GLU A 6 9.60 17.57 -50.27
N SER A 7 9.87 17.23 -49.01
CA SER A 7 8.98 17.09 -47.87
C SER A 7 7.96 18.23 -47.71
N THR A 8 6.71 17.86 -47.43
CA THR A 8 5.75 18.75 -46.75
C THR A 8 5.27 18.11 -45.45
N SER A 9 5.54 18.85 -44.39
CA SER A 9 5.08 18.69 -43.02
C SER A 9 3.56 18.63 -42.94
N ARG A 10 3.04 17.66 -42.18
CA ARG A 10 1.67 17.69 -41.65
C ARG A 10 1.73 18.09 -40.18
N ASP A 11 1.87 19.39 -39.97
CA ASP A 11 1.42 20.03 -38.74
C ASP A 11 -0.02 20.51 -38.91
N GLN A 12 -0.74 20.53 -37.79
CA GLN A 12 -2.08 21.08 -37.57
C GLN A 12 -3.27 20.14 -37.87
N MET A 13 -3.73 19.43 -36.83
CA MET A 13 -5.15 19.34 -36.49
C MET A 13 -5.34 19.16 -34.98
N HIS A 14 -5.72 20.28 -34.35
CA HIS A 14 -6.43 20.48 -33.09
C HIS A 14 -6.27 19.45 -31.95
N SER A 15 -5.31 19.74 -31.07
CA SER A 15 -5.40 19.45 -29.63
C SER A 15 -6.42 20.41 -29.00
N SER A 16 -7.60 19.91 -28.64
CA SER A 16 -8.48 20.56 -27.67
C SER A 16 -7.88 20.35 -26.27
N THR A 17 -6.98 21.24 -25.90
CA THR A 17 -6.43 21.38 -24.55
C THR A 17 -7.56 21.70 -23.59
N VAL A 18 -8.01 20.70 -22.83
CA VAL A 18 -8.71 20.94 -21.57
C VAL A 18 -7.66 21.48 -20.61
N SER A 19 -7.63 22.81 -20.47
CA SER A 19 -6.81 23.50 -19.48
C SER A 19 -7.30 23.14 -18.07
N ILE A 20 -6.60 22.22 -17.43
CA ILE A 20 -6.73 21.96 -15.99
C ILE A 20 -5.93 23.06 -15.27
N PRO A 21 -6.50 23.79 -14.29
CA PRO A 21 -5.77 24.86 -13.63
C PRO A 21 -4.62 24.27 -12.79
N ALA A 22 -3.40 24.68 -13.12
CA ALA A 22 -2.21 24.46 -12.32
C ALA A 22 -2.30 25.28 -11.03
N ASN A 23 -2.90 24.71 -9.98
CA ASN A 23 -2.84 25.26 -8.63
C ASN A 23 -2.16 24.26 -7.70
N GLY A 24 -0.83 24.20 -7.79
CA GLY A 24 0.01 23.76 -6.69
C GLY A 24 0.03 24.83 -5.60
N MET A 25 -1.06 24.97 -4.85
CA MET A 25 -1.02 25.63 -3.55
C MET A 25 -0.65 24.58 -2.49
N PRO A 26 0.26 24.88 -1.55
CA PRO A 26 0.53 23.99 -0.44
C PRO A 26 -0.78 23.73 0.33
N LEU A 27 -1.08 22.45 0.55
CA LEU A 27 -2.19 22.00 1.39
C LEU A 27 -2.10 22.76 2.73
N LYS A 28 -3.16 23.49 3.08
CA LYS A 28 -3.23 24.21 4.34
C LYS A 28 -3.44 23.19 5.46
N ASP A 29 -2.39 22.86 6.19
CA ASP A 29 -2.44 22.12 7.47
C ASP A 29 -3.09 23.02 8.55
N LEU A 30 -4.40 23.30 8.43
CA LEU A 30 -5.21 23.85 9.53
C LEU A 30 -5.54 22.73 10.52
N ALA A 31 -5.61 23.07 11.81
CA ALA A 31 -6.10 22.16 12.85
C ALA A 31 -7.46 21.56 12.45
N CYS A 32 -7.49 20.24 12.25
CA CYS A 32 -8.69 19.53 11.86
C CYS A 32 -9.69 19.52 13.01
N GLN A 33 -10.93 19.92 12.71
CA GLN A 33 -12.01 19.87 13.69
C GLN A 33 -12.41 18.41 13.92
N THR A 34 -12.69 18.06 15.18
CA THR A 34 -13.08 16.70 15.54
C THR A 34 -14.30 16.68 16.44
N VAL A 35 -15.08 15.61 16.34
CA VAL A 35 -16.18 15.29 17.28
C VAL A 35 -15.95 13.89 17.79
N SER A 36 -15.77 13.74 19.11
CA SER A 36 -15.41 12.45 19.71
C SER A 36 -16.49 11.93 20.65
N SER A 37 -16.53 10.60 20.79
CA SER A 37 -17.31 9.87 21.76
C SER A 37 -16.42 8.90 22.51
N SER A 38 -16.58 8.82 23.83
CA SER A 38 -16.05 7.69 24.60
C SER A 38 -16.82 6.39 24.32
N ASN A 39 -18.06 6.49 23.84
CA ASN A 39 -18.80 5.33 23.37
C ASN A 39 -18.17 4.80 22.08
N MET A 40 -17.86 3.51 22.05
CA MET A 40 -17.18 2.81 20.94
C MET A 40 -15.79 3.34 20.56
N ASP A 41 -15.19 4.22 21.37
CA ASP A 41 -13.91 4.89 21.09
C ASP A 41 -13.86 5.52 19.68
N LEU A 42 -14.93 6.24 19.32
CA LEU A 42 -15.14 6.79 17.99
C LEU A 42 -14.84 8.30 17.94
N THR A 43 -14.09 8.71 16.93
CA THR A 43 -13.83 10.12 16.60
C THR A 43 -14.20 10.38 15.15
N LEU A 44 -14.98 11.43 14.89
CA LEU A 44 -15.21 11.97 13.55
C LEU A 44 -14.20 13.08 13.27
N LEU A 45 -13.44 12.94 12.18
CA LEU A 45 -12.66 14.03 11.60
C LEU A 45 -13.54 14.80 10.61
N LEU A 46 -13.52 16.12 10.72
CA LEU A 46 -14.24 17.02 9.82
C LEU A 46 -13.20 17.71 8.93
N LEU A 47 -13.25 17.39 7.64
CA LEU A 47 -12.29 17.87 6.65
C LEU A 47 -12.96 18.87 5.71
N ASP A 48 -12.36 20.06 5.62
CA ASP A 48 -12.66 21.04 4.58
C ASP A 48 -12.06 20.59 3.23
N SER A 49 -12.45 21.25 2.14
CA SER A 49 -11.99 20.87 0.79
C SER A 49 -10.48 20.97 0.67
N ASN A 50 -9.85 19.92 0.13
CA ASN A 50 -8.39 19.77 0.01
C ASN A 50 -7.64 19.87 1.36
N GLN A 51 -8.28 19.54 2.48
CA GLN A 51 -7.58 19.39 3.75
C GLN A 51 -6.99 17.98 3.87
N SER A 52 -5.79 17.90 4.46
CA SER A 52 -5.13 16.64 4.81
C SER A 52 -4.78 16.61 6.28
N VAL A 53 -4.78 15.42 6.88
CA VAL A 53 -4.38 15.22 8.28
C VAL A 53 -3.44 14.03 8.39
N SER A 54 -2.27 14.25 8.98
CA SER A 54 -1.33 13.18 9.29
C SER A 54 -1.77 12.40 10.51
N ILE A 55 -1.64 11.08 10.48
CA ILE A 55 -2.00 10.18 11.58
C ILE A 55 -0.77 9.45 12.13
N GLN A 56 -0.77 9.18 13.43
CA GLN A 56 0.20 8.29 14.08
C GLN A 56 -0.54 7.19 14.87
N GLY A 57 -0.06 5.94 14.74
CA GLY A 57 -0.59 4.76 15.43
C GLY A 57 -1.37 3.80 14.51
N PHE A 58 -2.26 2.96 15.06
CA PHE A 58 -3.21 2.08 14.36
C PHE A 58 -4.74 2.41 14.46
N ALA A 59 -5.38 2.96 13.43
CA ALA A 59 -6.83 3.25 13.48
C ALA A 59 -7.64 2.37 12.52
N LEU A 60 -8.91 2.15 12.86
CA LEU A 60 -9.92 1.74 11.89
C LEU A 60 -10.54 3.01 11.28
N ILE A 61 -10.54 3.12 9.95
CA ILE A 61 -10.96 4.33 9.25
C ILE A 61 -12.09 4.01 8.25
N SER A 62 -13.13 4.84 8.20
CA SER A 62 -14.18 4.78 7.18
C SER A 62 -14.57 6.20 6.76
N ALA A 63 -14.78 6.42 5.46
CA ALA A 63 -15.46 7.62 5.00
C ALA A 63 -16.96 7.54 5.36
N VAL A 64 -17.52 8.63 5.88
CA VAL A 64 -18.94 8.75 6.26
C VAL A 64 -19.66 9.68 5.27
N LEU A 65 -19.04 10.81 4.97
CA LEU A 65 -19.53 11.80 4.01
C LEU A 65 -18.36 12.23 3.11
N GLY A 66 -18.62 12.47 1.83
CA GLY A 66 -17.57 12.84 0.87
C GLY A 66 -16.62 11.68 0.58
N SER A 67 -15.42 11.99 0.10
CA SER A 67 -14.39 10.98 -0.18
C SER A 67 -13.08 11.36 0.47
N CYS A 68 -12.37 10.36 1.02
CA CYS A 68 -11.02 10.56 1.51
C CYS A 68 -10.07 9.51 0.96
N ARG A 69 -8.79 9.84 0.91
CA ARG A 69 -7.72 8.96 0.45
C ARG A 69 -6.69 8.77 1.53
N VAL A 70 -6.21 7.53 1.66
CA VAL A 70 -5.09 7.17 2.53
C VAL A 70 -4.12 6.32 1.72
N PHE A 71 -2.90 6.81 1.51
CA PHE A 71 -1.82 6.08 0.80
C PHE A 71 -2.27 5.46 -0.54
N GLY A 72 -3.02 6.24 -1.33
CA GLY A 72 -3.55 5.80 -2.63
C GLY A 72 -4.92 5.13 -2.57
N TYR A 73 -5.36 4.57 -1.44
CA TYR A 73 -6.67 3.95 -1.38
C TYR A 73 -7.77 5.00 -1.15
N THR A 74 -8.73 5.10 -2.07
CA THR A 74 -9.86 6.03 -1.96
C THR A 74 -11.05 5.35 -1.26
N MET A 75 -11.59 5.99 -0.23
CA MET A 75 -12.81 5.59 0.48
C MET A 75 -13.92 6.58 0.18
N HIS A 76 -15.13 6.07 -0.08
CA HIS A 76 -16.30 6.88 -0.38
C HIS A 76 -17.33 6.76 0.74
N GLY A 77 -17.73 7.89 1.28
CA GLY A 77 -18.79 7.98 2.26
C GLY A 77 -20.16 7.78 1.62
N PRO A 78 -21.06 7.00 2.24
CA PRO A 78 -22.38 6.73 1.66
C PRO A 78 -23.35 7.91 1.77
N PHE A 79 -23.04 8.94 2.58
CA PHE A 79 -23.95 10.04 2.86
C PHE A 79 -23.56 11.34 2.16
N LYS A 80 -24.57 12.17 1.89
CA LYS A 80 -24.45 13.58 1.50
C LYS A 80 -25.16 14.44 2.54
N TRP A 81 -24.75 15.69 2.72
CA TRP A 81 -25.37 16.59 3.71
C TRP A 81 -26.90 16.68 3.56
N ASP A 82 -27.39 16.76 2.33
CA ASP A 82 -28.82 16.91 2.04
C ASP A 82 -29.64 15.64 2.36
N THR A 83 -29.02 14.47 2.27
CA THR A 83 -29.70 13.17 2.41
C THR A 83 -29.37 12.46 3.72
N ILE A 84 -28.45 12.99 4.53
CA ILE A 84 -27.90 12.26 5.69
C ILE A 84 -28.99 11.88 6.71
N ASN A 85 -30.01 12.73 6.91
CA ASN A 85 -31.07 12.45 7.89
C ASN A 85 -32.15 11.48 7.40
N THR A 86 -32.24 11.24 6.08
CA THR A 86 -33.27 10.40 5.46
C THR A 86 -32.70 9.12 4.85
N SER A 87 -31.37 8.99 4.84
CA SER A 87 -30.68 7.82 4.31
C SER A 87 -30.96 6.60 5.17
N LYS A 88 -31.17 5.45 4.53
CA LYS A 88 -31.22 4.17 5.24
C LYS A 88 -29.90 3.94 6.01
N PRO A 89 -29.93 3.19 7.11
CA PRO A 89 -28.70 2.78 7.78
C PRO A 89 -27.77 2.10 6.77
N VAL A 90 -26.53 2.57 6.71
CA VAL A 90 -25.46 1.96 5.92
C VAL A 90 -24.38 1.50 6.88
N HIS A 91 -23.87 0.31 6.63
CA HIS A 91 -22.76 -0.27 7.38
C HIS A 91 -21.45 0.38 6.91
N PRO A 92 -20.79 1.21 7.73
CA PRO A 92 -19.49 1.78 7.37
C PRO A 92 -18.45 0.66 7.26
N ILE A 93 -17.74 0.62 6.13
CA ILE A 93 -16.64 -0.33 5.92
C ILE A 93 -15.36 0.28 6.48
N PHE A 94 -14.93 -0.22 7.64
CA PHE A 94 -13.71 0.22 8.27
C PHE A 94 -12.49 -0.52 7.74
N VAL A 95 -11.48 0.25 7.30
CA VAL A 95 -10.16 -0.28 6.91
C VAL A 95 -9.14 -0.07 8.01
N LYS A 96 -8.22 -1.02 8.15
CA LYS A 96 -7.10 -0.93 9.11
C LYS A 96 -6.01 -0.03 8.54
N VAL A 97 -5.59 0.98 9.30
CA VAL A 97 -4.54 1.91 8.90
C VAL A 97 -3.47 1.95 9.98
N PHE A 98 -2.26 1.52 9.61
CA PHE A 98 -1.08 1.54 10.48
C PHE A 98 -0.13 2.65 10.04
N SER A 99 0.11 3.62 10.89
CA SER A 99 1.03 4.75 10.69
C SER A 99 2.02 4.85 11.87
N PRO A 100 2.88 3.84 12.08
CA PRO A 100 3.89 3.89 13.12
C PRO A 100 5.07 4.81 12.73
N ALA A 101 5.80 5.30 13.72
CA ALA A 101 6.96 6.17 13.62
C ALA A 101 8.19 5.55 12.94
N SER A 102 8.17 4.24 12.62
CA SER A 102 9.18 3.54 11.81
C SER A 102 9.19 3.93 10.34
N SER A 103 8.16 4.64 9.88
CA SER A 103 7.99 5.09 8.51
C SER A 103 7.36 6.48 8.50
N SER A 104 7.39 7.17 7.35
CA SER A 104 6.66 8.41 7.20
C SER A 104 5.17 8.21 7.49
N ARG A 105 4.57 9.18 8.18
CA ARG A 105 3.19 9.15 8.62
C ARG A 105 2.25 9.15 7.43
N LEU A 106 1.26 8.26 7.45
CA LEU A 106 0.18 8.28 6.48
C LEU A 106 -0.70 9.51 6.70
N GLN A 107 -1.30 10.00 5.63
CA GLN A 107 -2.23 11.12 5.65
C GLN A 107 -3.62 10.66 5.24
N ILE A 108 -4.63 11.28 5.86
CA ILE A 108 -6.02 11.24 5.42
C ILE A 108 -6.26 12.52 4.63
N GLU A 109 -6.39 12.38 3.32
CA GLU A 109 -6.59 13.48 2.39
C GLU A 109 -8.05 13.54 1.98
N ASN A 110 -8.68 14.71 2.04
CA ASN A 110 -9.97 14.91 1.41
C ASN A 110 -9.80 15.02 -0.12
N VAL A 111 -10.61 14.27 -0.87
CA VAL A 111 -10.55 14.23 -2.34
C VAL A 111 -11.89 14.68 -2.92
N SER A 112 -11.85 15.69 -3.79
CA SER A 112 -13.03 16.15 -4.54
C SER A 112 -13.52 15.09 -5.54
N LEU A 113 -14.84 14.96 -5.66
CA LEU A 113 -15.52 14.05 -6.60
C LEU A 113 -15.21 14.35 -8.08
N GLU A 114 -14.75 15.56 -8.42
CA GLU A 114 -14.37 15.91 -9.81
C GLU A 114 -13.19 15.08 -10.34
N TYR A 115 -12.34 14.56 -9.46
CA TYR A 115 -11.24 13.64 -9.81
C TYR A 115 -11.70 12.19 -10.03
N LEU A 116 -12.97 11.89 -9.76
CA LEU A 116 -13.54 10.54 -9.74
C LEU A 116 -14.55 10.29 -10.88
N ASN A 117 -14.45 11.05 -11.99
CA ASN A 117 -15.20 10.83 -13.25
C ASN A 117 -14.79 9.53 -13.98
N LEU A 118 -14.74 8.43 -13.25
CA LEU A 118 -14.75 7.07 -13.74
C LEU A 118 -15.95 6.41 -13.03
N GLN A 119 -16.91 5.91 -13.77
CA GLN A 119 -18.19 5.43 -13.21
C GLN A 119 -17.97 4.33 -12.18
N THR A 120 -18.32 4.60 -10.92
CA THR A 120 -18.29 3.63 -9.82
C THR A 120 -19.29 2.51 -10.12
N THR A 121 -18.79 1.33 -10.45
CA THR A 121 -19.58 0.10 -10.41
C THR A 121 -18.78 -0.94 -9.65
N HIS A 122 -19.47 -1.59 -8.70
CA HIS A 122 -19.05 -2.75 -7.90
C HIS A 122 -18.09 -2.49 -6.72
N LEU A 123 -18.64 -1.96 -5.63
CA LEU A 123 -18.35 -2.55 -4.32
C LEU A 123 -19.21 -3.81 -4.22
N THR A 124 -18.62 -4.97 -4.44
CA THR A 124 -19.24 -6.24 -4.10
C THR A 124 -19.31 -6.35 -2.59
N ASP A 125 -20.49 -6.73 -2.09
CA ASP A 125 -20.71 -7.20 -0.72
C ASP A 125 -19.74 -8.34 -0.41
N SER A 126 -18.57 -8.02 0.14
CA SER A 126 -17.82 -9.01 0.90
C SER A 126 -18.47 -9.10 2.27
N GLY A 127 -19.49 -9.96 2.34
CA GLY A 127 -20.26 -10.25 3.54
C GLY A 127 -19.34 -10.56 4.72
N HIS A 128 -19.31 -9.64 5.69
CA HIS A 128 -18.79 -9.89 7.00
C HIS A 128 -19.97 -10.00 7.96
N ALA A 129 -20.31 -11.23 8.31
CA ALA A 129 -21.24 -11.52 9.39
C ALA A 129 -20.55 -11.22 10.73
N SER A 130 -20.45 -9.93 11.09
CA SER A 130 -20.05 -9.51 12.44
C SER A 130 -21.22 -8.87 13.17
N THR A 131 -22.20 -9.71 13.56
CA THR A 131 -23.36 -9.36 14.41
C THR A 131 -24.03 -8.04 13.99
N ALA A 132 -25.05 -8.11 13.13
CA ALA A 132 -25.82 -6.96 12.64
C ALA A 132 -26.13 -5.89 13.72
N ASP A 133 -26.31 -6.29 14.98
CA ASP A 133 -26.48 -5.41 16.13
C ASP A 133 -25.28 -4.48 16.41
N LYS A 134 -24.03 -4.97 16.37
CA LYS A 134 -22.83 -4.12 16.57
C LYS A 134 -22.67 -3.10 15.45
N GLU A 135 -22.95 -3.52 14.23
CA GLU A 135 -22.84 -2.66 13.04
C GLU A 135 -23.97 -1.61 13.01
N LEU A 136 -25.18 -1.98 13.41
CA LEU A 136 -26.30 -1.06 13.60
C LEU A 136 -25.98 -0.03 14.70
N ASN A 137 -25.41 -0.48 15.82
CA ASN A 137 -25.02 0.42 16.90
C ASN A 137 -23.91 1.41 16.48
N MET A 138 -22.96 0.98 15.63
CA MET A 138 -21.93 1.85 15.08
C MET A 138 -22.52 2.95 14.19
N HIS A 139 -23.44 2.59 13.29
CA HIS A 139 -24.15 3.56 12.46
C HIS A 139 -24.90 4.58 13.33
N VAL A 140 -25.64 4.12 14.34
CA VAL A 140 -26.40 4.99 15.26
C VAL A 140 -25.49 5.99 15.96
N GLU A 141 -24.33 5.54 16.45
CA GLU A 141 -23.36 6.40 17.14
C GLU A 141 -22.72 7.43 16.19
N ILE A 142 -22.34 7.03 14.97
CA ILE A 142 -21.85 7.96 13.94
C ILE A 142 -22.88 9.05 13.67
N MET A 143 -24.14 8.67 13.45
CA MET A 143 -25.21 9.63 13.15
C MET A 143 -25.53 10.54 14.34
N ARG A 144 -25.41 10.03 15.56
CA ARG A 144 -25.53 10.84 16.79
C ARG A 144 -24.46 11.93 16.82
N LEU A 145 -23.20 11.58 16.52
CA LEU A 145 -22.10 12.54 16.47
C LEU A 145 -22.25 13.54 15.34
N VAL A 146 -22.63 13.10 14.13
CA VAL A 146 -22.90 14.00 13.00
C VAL A 146 -23.97 15.05 13.35
N LYS A 147 -25.02 14.65 14.08
CA LYS A 147 -26.09 15.57 14.52
C LYS A 147 -25.60 16.65 15.48
N THR A 148 -24.53 16.42 16.24
CA THR A 148 -23.93 17.44 17.12
C THR A 148 -23.17 18.52 16.38
N ILE A 149 -22.83 18.32 15.10
CA ILE A 149 -22.12 19.31 14.28
C ILE A 149 -23.05 20.50 13.99
N PRO A 150 -22.70 21.73 14.44
CA PRO A 150 -23.49 22.93 14.20
C PRO A 150 -23.72 23.22 12.73
N ASN A 151 -24.93 23.64 12.36
CA ASN A 151 -25.30 23.92 10.95
C ASN A 151 -24.38 24.92 10.25
N LYS A 152 -23.84 25.90 10.98
CA LYS A 152 -22.88 26.89 10.44
C LYS A 152 -21.57 26.24 9.96
N GLN A 153 -21.11 25.18 10.62
CA GLN A 153 -19.88 24.47 10.26
C GLN A 153 -20.07 23.51 9.08
N ARG A 154 -21.28 22.98 8.90
CA ARG A 154 -21.58 22.01 7.82
C ARG A 154 -21.30 22.55 6.42
N GLN A 155 -21.31 23.87 6.24
CA GLN A 155 -21.08 24.51 4.95
C GLN A 155 -19.61 24.42 4.48
N SER A 156 -18.63 24.31 5.39
CA SER A 156 -17.21 24.18 5.02
C SER A 156 -16.77 22.72 4.85
N ILE A 157 -17.40 21.83 5.61
CA ILE A 157 -17.04 20.41 5.69
C ILE A 157 -17.47 19.70 4.41
N SER A 158 -16.49 19.20 3.65
CA SER A 158 -16.73 18.43 2.43
C SER A 158 -16.46 16.93 2.59
N CYS A 159 -15.76 16.53 3.66
CA CYS A 159 -15.61 15.13 4.02
C CYS A 159 -15.71 14.91 5.53
N ILE A 160 -16.40 13.83 5.95
CA ILE A 160 -16.41 13.33 7.33
C ILE A 160 -15.80 11.94 7.32
N VAL A 161 -14.80 11.73 8.17
CA VAL A 161 -14.11 10.45 8.33
C VAL A 161 -14.36 9.92 9.74
N ALA A 162 -14.94 8.73 9.85
CA ALA A 162 -15.05 8.01 11.10
C ALA A 162 -13.74 7.27 11.39
N MET A 163 -13.19 7.51 12.58
CA MET A 163 -12.03 6.83 13.10
C MET A 163 -12.40 6.10 14.39
N GLN A 164 -12.34 4.78 14.35
CA GLN A 164 -12.54 3.95 15.53
C GLN A 164 -11.19 3.50 16.07
N ARG A 165 -10.97 3.70 17.37
CA ARG A 165 -9.78 3.15 18.02
C ARG A 165 -9.95 1.65 18.20
N SER A 166 -8.87 0.93 17.99
CA SER A 166 -8.83 -0.51 18.19
C SER A 166 -7.42 -0.91 18.62
N LYS A 167 -7.27 -2.14 19.10
CA LYS A 167 -5.97 -2.73 19.43
C LYS A 167 -5.81 -4.00 18.64
N THR A 168 -4.65 -4.16 18.02
CA THR A 168 -4.30 -5.35 17.25
C THR A 168 -3.32 -6.26 17.94
N ASN A 169 -2.75 -5.81 19.08
CA ASN A 169 -1.68 -6.42 19.86
C ASN A 169 -0.27 -6.20 19.28
N ILE A 170 -0.15 -5.89 17.98
CA ILE A 170 1.16 -5.57 17.35
C ILE A 170 1.83 -4.35 18.00
N GLU A 171 1.06 -3.46 18.63
CA GLU A 171 1.57 -2.29 19.34
C GLU A 171 2.51 -2.68 20.50
N LYS A 172 2.43 -3.92 21.00
CA LYS A 172 3.33 -4.43 22.05
C LYS A 172 4.72 -4.79 21.53
N ILE A 173 4.95 -4.75 20.21
CA ILE A 173 6.27 -5.02 19.61
C ILE A 173 7.34 -4.05 20.11
N GLU A 174 6.93 -2.86 20.56
CA GLU A 174 7.77 -1.84 21.18
C GLU A 174 8.52 -2.32 22.44
N ARG A 175 8.03 -3.38 23.07
CA ARG A 175 8.61 -3.96 24.30
C ARG A 175 9.75 -4.92 24.02
N TYR A 176 9.92 -5.36 22.77
CA TYR A 176 10.87 -6.42 22.43
C TYR A 176 12.31 -5.91 22.30
N LEU A 177 12.51 -4.73 21.70
CA LEU A 177 13.82 -4.11 21.56
C LEU A 177 13.75 -2.61 21.86
N PRO A 178 14.76 -2.02 22.53
CA PRO A 178 14.78 -0.59 22.85
C PRO A 178 14.58 0.32 21.64
N ILE A 179 15.11 -0.07 20.47
CA ILE A 179 14.98 0.69 19.22
C ILE A 179 13.53 0.76 18.69
N PHE A 180 12.64 -0.10 19.17
CA PHE A 180 11.22 -0.13 18.79
C PHE A 180 10.32 0.66 19.75
N GLN A 181 10.85 1.32 20.78
CA GLN A 181 10.02 2.09 21.71
C GLN A 181 9.32 3.25 21.00
N ASN A 182 8.03 3.48 21.31
CA ASN A 182 7.21 4.57 20.77
C ASN A 182 7.03 4.51 19.24
N LEU A 183 6.85 3.31 18.68
CA LEU A 183 6.47 3.14 17.27
C LEU A 183 5.04 3.65 17.02
N PHE A 184 4.09 3.31 17.86
CA PHE A 184 2.68 3.65 17.74
C PHE A 184 2.31 4.88 18.56
N ASP A 185 3.10 5.20 19.59
CA ASP A 185 2.89 6.37 20.46
C ASP A 185 3.78 7.56 20.09
N ASP A 186 3.34 8.78 20.34
CA ASP A 186 4.12 10.00 20.08
C ASP A 186 5.11 10.35 21.19
N GLY A 187 5.12 9.57 22.28
CA GLY A 187 5.99 9.77 23.44
C GLY A 187 5.50 10.87 24.39
N VAL A 188 4.31 11.43 24.16
CA VAL A 188 3.68 12.39 25.10
C VAL A 188 3.02 11.59 26.23
N PRO A 189 3.24 11.91 27.52
CA PRO A 189 2.53 11.27 28.62
C PRO A 189 1.03 11.57 28.53
N LYS A 190 0.25 10.58 28.07
CA LYS A 190 -1.18 10.79 27.81
C LYS A 190 -1.97 10.69 29.11
N LYS A 191 -2.72 11.75 29.45
CA LYS A 191 -3.68 11.75 30.58
C LYS A 191 -4.85 10.76 30.38
N SER A 192 -4.98 10.18 29.18
CA SER A 192 -5.93 9.13 28.83
C SER A 192 -5.25 8.07 27.96
N ASN A 193 -5.80 6.85 27.90
CA ASN A 193 -5.29 5.70 27.12
C ASN A 193 -5.28 5.89 25.57
N ASN A 194 -5.09 7.11 25.06
CA ASN A 194 -5.17 7.43 23.64
C ASN A 194 -3.95 6.87 22.90
N VAL A 195 -3.99 5.68 22.29
CA VAL A 195 -2.87 5.19 21.44
C VAL A 195 -2.66 6.08 20.19
N PHE A 196 -3.62 6.95 19.87
CA PHE A 196 -3.60 7.88 18.74
C PHE A 196 -3.23 9.29 19.17
N SER A 197 -2.37 9.92 18.38
CA SER A 197 -2.28 11.37 18.35
C SER A 197 -2.46 11.88 16.93
N ILE A 198 -3.34 12.88 16.83
CA ILE A 198 -3.30 13.85 15.74
C ILE A 198 -2.24 14.86 16.18
N PRO A 199 -1.24 15.19 15.35
CA PRO A 199 -0.28 16.23 15.70
C PRO A 199 -1.01 17.49 16.16
N ASP A 200 -0.69 17.99 17.34
CA ASP A 200 -1.27 19.23 17.86
C ASP A 200 -0.79 20.42 17.02
N GLU A 201 -1.55 21.51 17.01
CA GLU A 201 -1.33 22.69 16.15
C GLU A 201 0.10 23.27 16.31
N SER A 202 0.67 23.10 17.51
CA SER A 202 2.04 23.52 17.87
C SER A 202 3.17 22.61 17.36
N THR A 203 2.86 21.37 16.93
CA THR A 203 3.81 20.38 16.37
C THR A 203 3.76 20.29 14.84
N LEU A 204 2.89 21.07 14.19
CA LEU A 204 2.68 21.11 12.73
C LEU A 204 3.70 22.00 12.00
N LYS A 205 4.97 21.61 12.06
CA LYS A 205 5.74 21.64 10.80
C LYS A 205 5.59 20.23 10.24
N SER A 206 5.24 20.10 8.96
CA SER A 206 4.91 18.88 8.20
C SER A 206 6.07 17.85 8.08
N VAL A 207 6.92 17.74 9.10
CA VAL A 207 8.27 17.18 9.01
C VAL A 207 8.29 15.65 8.93
N ASP A 208 7.17 14.91 9.00
CA ASP A 208 7.20 13.43 8.94
C ASP A 208 6.12 12.80 8.06
N ALA A 209 5.42 13.56 7.23
CA ALA A 209 4.34 13.01 6.39
C ALA A 209 4.89 12.24 5.18
N LEU A 210 4.20 11.17 4.77
CA LEU A 210 4.50 10.47 3.53
C LEU A 210 4.05 11.33 2.35
N ILE A 211 5.02 11.87 1.62
CA ILE A 211 4.75 12.65 0.41
C ILE A 211 4.80 11.73 -0.80
N ILE A 212 3.69 11.64 -1.54
CA ILE A 212 3.64 11.00 -2.85
C ILE A 212 3.91 12.06 -3.92
N PRO A 213 5.02 11.98 -4.69
CA PRO A 213 5.29 12.96 -5.74
C PRO A 213 4.16 13.01 -6.78
N ASP A 214 3.88 14.20 -7.33
CA ASP A 214 2.86 14.36 -8.39
C ASP A 214 3.10 13.43 -9.58
N THR A 215 4.37 13.24 -9.95
CA THR A 215 4.75 12.30 -11.02
C THR A 215 4.31 10.87 -10.72
N TRP A 216 4.34 10.43 -9.46
CA TRP A 216 3.85 9.11 -9.06
C TRP A 216 2.34 9.06 -9.12
N ALA A 217 1.66 10.08 -8.58
CA ALA A 217 0.20 10.15 -8.55
C ALA A 217 -0.42 10.20 -9.97
N LEU A 218 0.18 10.99 -10.87
CA LEU A 218 -0.21 11.08 -12.28
C LEU A 218 0.04 9.75 -13.00
N THR A 219 1.24 9.17 -12.89
CA THR A 219 1.56 7.88 -13.49
C THR A 219 0.62 6.77 -13.02
N ALA A 220 0.36 6.68 -11.71
CA ALA A 220 -0.59 5.70 -11.17
C ALA A 220 -2.02 5.90 -11.69
N SER A 221 -2.43 7.15 -11.92
CA SER A 221 -3.75 7.46 -12.49
C SER A 221 -3.83 7.03 -13.96
N SER A 222 -2.80 7.30 -14.76
CA SER A 222 -2.72 6.85 -16.15
C SER A 222 -2.70 5.33 -16.26
N LEU A 223 -1.89 4.65 -15.44
CA LEU A 223 -1.82 3.18 -15.39
C LEU A 223 -3.17 2.56 -14.99
N LEU A 224 -3.87 3.13 -14.01
CA LEU A 224 -5.21 2.69 -13.63
C LEU A 224 -6.19 2.83 -14.80
N VAL A 225 -6.17 3.95 -15.51
CA VAL A 225 -7.03 4.17 -16.69
C VAL A 225 -6.71 3.16 -17.81
N ASN A 226 -5.43 2.93 -18.07
CA ASN A 226 -4.96 1.96 -19.07
C ASN A 226 -5.47 0.54 -18.76
N SER A 227 -5.46 0.15 -17.48
CA SER A 227 -5.92 -1.17 -17.03
C SER A 227 -7.39 -1.49 -17.30
N PHE A 228 -8.21 -0.52 -17.70
CA PHE A 228 -9.58 -0.76 -18.14
C PHE A 228 -9.68 -1.33 -19.57
N THR A 229 -8.64 -1.14 -20.38
CA THR A 229 -8.68 -1.46 -21.81
C THR A 229 -7.93 -2.74 -22.16
N HIS A 230 -6.99 -3.14 -21.32
CA HIS A 230 -6.15 -4.32 -21.53
C HIS A 230 -5.70 -4.90 -20.19
N ASN A 231 -5.31 -6.18 -20.20
CA ASN A 231 -4.67 -6.79 -19.04
C ASN A 231 -3.31 -6.14 -18.82
N SER A 232 -3.13 -5.41 -17.72
CA SER A 232 -1.87 -4.75 -17.39
C SER A 232 -0.96 -5.66 -16.54
N ASN A 233 0.32 -5.73 -16.90
CA ASN A 233 1.37 -6.30 -16.07
C ASN A 233 2.51 -5.28 -15.89
N ILE A 234 2.41 -4.50 -14.82
CA ILE A 234 3.19 -3.31 -14.57
C ILE A 234 4.40 -3.68 -13.72
N CYS A 235 5.61 -3.34 -14.20
CA CYS A 235 6.86 -3.67 -13.51
C CYS A 235 7.59 -2.42 -13.03
N ALA A 236 7.79 -2.29 -11.72
CA ALA A 236 8.56 -1.19 -11.14
C ALA A 236 10.05 -1.56 -11.03
N VAL A 237 10.90 -0.79 -11.71
CA VAL A 237 12.35 -1.03 -11.86
C VAL A 237 13.15 0.19 -11.40
N GLY A 238 14.32 -0.02 -10.81
CA GLY A 238 15.21 1.05 -10.35
C GLY A 238 16.15 0.62 -9.22
N PRO A 239 17.13 1.46 -8.84
CA PRO A 239 18.15 1.11 -7.86
C PRO A 239 17.56 0.93 -6.45
N LYS A 240 18.38 0.44 -5.51
CA LYS A 240 18.02 0.41 -4.09
C LYS A 240 17.64 1.82 -3.60
N ASN A 241 16.70 1.89 -2.67
CA ASN A 241 16.20 3.14 -2.06
C ASN A 241 15.56 4.15 -3.03
N SER A 242 15.18 3.76 -4.25
CA SER A 242 14.49 4.66 -5.19
C SER A 242 12.98 4.84 -4.90
N GLY A 243 12.41 4.05 -3.99
CA GLY A 243 10.98 4.12 -3.62
C GLY A 243 10.06 3.09 -4.30
N LYS A 244 10.60 2.07 -4.99
CA LYS A 244 9.82 1.05 -5.71
C LYS A 244 8.74 0.38 -4.86
N SER A 245 9.09 -0.10 -3.67
CA SER A 245 8.13 -0.77 -2.78
C SER A 245 7.03 0.18 -2.33
N THR A 246 7.34 1.46 -2.10
CA THR A 246 6.33 2.48 -1.77
C THR A 246 5.41 2.76 -2.96
N PHE A 247 5.98 2.95 -4.16
CA PHE A 247 5.21 3.19 -5.38
C PHE A 247 4.28 2.02 -5.72
N THR A 248 4.78 0.79 -5.69
CA THR A 248 3.98 -0.42 -6.00
C THR A 248 2.85 -0.61 -4.99
N ARG A 249 3.08 -0.37 -3.70
CA ARG A 249 2.01 -0.38 -2.67
C ARG A 249 0.97 0.72 -2.90
N TYR A 250 1.42 1.93 -3.22
CA TYR A 250 0.53 3.03 -3.58
C TYR A 250 -0.31 2.68 -4.82
N LEU A 251 0.31 2.07 -5.84
CA LEU A 251 -0.35 1.65 -7.08
C LEU A 251 -1.38 0.55 -6.82
N ILE A 252 -1.05 -0.47 -6.02
CA ILE A 252 -2.00 -1.52 -5.60
C ILE A 252 -3.21 -0.89 -4.92
N ASN A 253 -2.99 0.03 -3.98
CA ASN A 253 -4.07 0.73 -3.28
C ASN A 253 -4.96 1.55 -4.25
N ARG A 254 -4.38 2.13 -5.30
CA ARG A 254 -5.14 2.81 -6.37
C ARG A 254 -5.93 1.83 -7.22
N PHE A 255 -5.35 0.68 -7.56
CA PHE A 255 -5.99 -0.34 -8.38
C PHE A 255 -7.19 -0.99 -7.68
N LEU A 256 -7.13 -1.15 -6.36
CA LEU A 256 -8.23 -1.66 -5.55
C LEU A 256 -9.49 -0.76 -5.54
N GLU A 257 -9.42 0.47 -6.07
CA GLU A 257 -10.60 1.30 -6.29
C GLU A 257 -11.52 0.72 -7.39
N ARG A 258 -10.97 -0.14 -8.26
CA ARG A 258 -11.63 -0.58 -9.50
C ARG A 258 -11.53 -2.06 -9.77
N HIS A 259 -10.43 -2.66 -9.33
CA HIS A 259 -10.18 -4.07 -9.44
C HIS A 259 -10.46 -4.70 -8.08
N PRO A 260 -11.40 -5.66 -7.96
CA PRO A 260 -11.68 -6.32 -6.69
C PRO A 260 -10.44 -7.05 -6.16
N GLU A 261 -9.58 -7.52 -7.07
CA GLU A 261 -8.36 -8.24 -6.77
C GLU A 261 -7.24 -7.79 -7.71
N VAL A 262 -6.02 -7.69 -7.17
CA VAL A 262 -4.80 -7.31 -7.90
C VAL A 262 -3.74 -8.37 -7.60
N ALA A 263 -3.12 -8.92 -8.65
CA ALA A 263 -1.96 -9.78 -8.47
C ALA A 263 -0.74 -8.92 -8.12
N TYR A 264 -0.05 -9.27 -7.04
CA TYR A 264 1.18 -8.58 -6.62
C TYR A 264 2.33 -9.56 -6.54
N MET A 265 3.37 -9.34 -7.35
CA MET A 265 4.60 -10.12 -7.31
C MET A 265 5.71 -9.28 -6.67
N ASP A 266 6.26 -9.79 -5.57
CA ASP A 266 7.38 -9.18 -4.86
C ASP A 266 8.64 -10.02 -5.10
N CYS A 267 9.55 -9.46 -5.89
CA CYS A 267 10.83 -10.07 -6.28
C CYS A 267 12.02 -9.48 -5.49
N ASP A 268 11.78 -8.78 -4.38
CA ASP A 268 12.81 -8.28 -3.47
C ASP A 268 12.90 -9.12 -2.18
N PRO A 269 13.82 -10.10 -2.10
CA PRO A 269 13.97 -10.91 -0.90
C PRO A 269 14.59 -10.14 0.28
N GLY A 270 15.13 -8.94 0.06
CA GLY A 270 15.78 -8.14 1.09
C GLY A 270 14.80 -7.45 2.02
N GLN A 271 13.75 -6.85 1.46
CA GLN A 271 12.72 -6.10 2.18
C GLN A 271 11.33 -6.33 1.57
N PRO A 272 10.81 -7.58 1.59
CA PRO A 272 9.51 -7.87 1.03
C PRO A 272 8.39 -7.12 1.76
N GLY A 273 7.36 -6.72 1.02
CA GLY A 273 6.25 -5.90 1.51
C GLY A 273 5.16 -6.67 2.25
N CYS A 274 5.03 -7.97 1.98
CA CYS A 274 3.93 -8.81 2.47
C CYS A 274 4.38 -10.16 3.10
N THR A 275 5.65 -10.53 3.01
CA THR A 275 6.18 -11.81 3.51
C THR A 275 7.37 -11.57 4.45
N PRO A 276 7.82 -12.60 5.19
CA PRO A 276 9.10 -12.55 5.89
C PRO A 276 10.27 -12.36 4.92
N ASN A 277 11.40 -11.89 5.45
CA ASN A 277 12.59 -11.66 4.63
C ASN A 277 13.15 -12.96 4.05
N GLY A 278 13.82 -12.85 2.91
CA GLY A 278 14.35 -14.00 2.16
C GLY A 278 13.32 -14.70 1.30
N MET A 279 12.15 -14.10 1.10
CA MET A 279 11.06 -14.66 0.29
C MET A 279 10.91 -13.88 -1.02
N VAL A 280 10.59 -14.60 -2.09
CA VAL A 280 9.92 -14.03 -3.27
C VAL A 280 8.50 -14.60 -3.34
N SER A 281 7.53 -13.78 -3.74
CA SER A 281 6.13 -14.16 -3.57
C SER A 281 5.18 -13.53 -4.58
N LEU A 282 4.14 -14.28 -4.92
CA LEU A 282 2.95 -13.84 -5.64
C LEU A 282 1.77 -13.83 -4.68
N HIS A 283 1.01 -12.73 -4.65
CA HIS A 283 -0.16 -12.53 -3.81
C HIS A 283 -1.37 -12.16 -4.66
N VAL A 284 -2.56 -12.57 -4.20
CA VAL A 284 -3.84 -11.97 -4.61
C VAL A 284 -4.23 -10.96 -3.53
N ILE A 285 -4.19 -9.68 -3.88
CA ILE A 285 -4.49 -8.58 -2.97
C ILE A 285 -5.92 -8.09 -3.21
N ASN A 286 -6.75 -8.15 -2.18
CA ASN A 286 -8.18 -7.79 -2.21
C ASN A 286 -8.56 -6.75 -1.13
N SER A 287 -7.56 -6.14 -0.51
CA SER A 287 -7.73 -5.17 0.57
C SER A 287 -6.49 -4.28 0.64
N PRO A 288 -6.61 -3.01 1.05
CA PRO A 288 -5.51 -2.07 0.90
C PRO A 288 -4.34 -2.34 1.86
N LEU A 289 -3.13 -1.99 1.42
CA LEU A 289 -1.86 -2.17 2.12
C LEU A 289 -1.46 -0.90 2.88
N LEU A 290 -2.27 -0.51 3.88
CA LEU A 290 -2.15 0.75 4.61
C LEU A 290 -1.24 0.63 5.85
N GLY A 291 0.07 0.62 5.61
CA GLY A 291 1.09 0.65 6.65
C GLY A 291 2.45 0.16 6.18
N PRO A 292 3.42 -0.07 7.08
CA PRO A 292 4.70 -0.69 6.75
C PRO A 292 4.62 -2.22 6.63
N ALA A 293 5.65 -2.85 6.07
CA ALA A 293 5.67 -4.31 5.77
C ALA A 293 5.34 -5.20 6.98
N PHE A 294 5.85 -4.86 8.18
CA PHE A 294 5.60 -5.65 9.38
C PHE A 294 4.13 -5.64 9.83
N THR A 295 3.30 -4.67 9.40
CA THR A 295 1.86 -4.65 9.71
C THR A 295 0.99 -5.16 8.56
N THR A 296 1.57 -5.38 7.38
CA THR A 296 0.84 -5.76 6.17
C THR A 296 1.22 -7.14 5.64
N GLN A 297 1.72 -8.02 6.51
CA GLN A 297 2.02 -9.39 6.13
C GLN A 297 0.76 -10.13 5.68
N ARG A 298 0.88 -10.98 4.66
CA ARG A 298 -0.20 -11.76 4.07
C ARG A 298 0.27 -13.14 3.67
N ASP A 299 -0.68 -14.04 3.54
CA ASP A 299 -0.39 -15.31 2.89
C ASP A 299 -0.17 -15.06 1.41
N SER A 300 0.85 -15.73 0.87
CA SER A 300 1.13 -15.73 -0.56
C SER A 300 0.24 -16.74 -1.26
N TYR A 301 -0.20 -16.40 -2.48
CA TYR A 301 -0.74 -17.38 -3.41
C TYR A 301 0.31 -18.42 -3.76
N ARG A 302 1.53 -17.96 -4.04
CA ARG A 302 2.73 -18.79 -4.21
C ARG A 302 3.94 -18.05 -3.69
N SER A 303 4.86 -18.73 -3.02
CA SER A 303 6.13 -18.13 -2.60
C SER A 303 7.26 -19.15 -2.52
N PHE A 304 8.48 -18.64 -2.55
CA PHE A 304 9.71 -19.42 -2.42
C PHE A 304 10.63 -18.75 -1.40
N PHE A 305 11.17 -19.55 -0.48
CA PHE A 305 12.21 -19.12 0.44
C PHE A 305 13.56 -19.26 -0.26
N ILE A 306 14.21 -18.12 -0.54
CA ILE A 306 15.50 -18.03 -1.20
C ILE A 306 16.64 -18.45 -0.26
N GLY A 307 16.44 -18.38 1.06
CA GLY A 307 17.51 -18.66 2.03
C GLY A 307 18.48 -17.50 2.26
N SER A 308 18.39 -16.44 1.44
CA SER A 308 19.17 -15.21 1.57
C SER A 308 18.33 -13.96 1.29
N THR A 309 18.80 -12.82 1.80
CA THR A 309 18.28 -11.48 1.48
C THR A 309 18.89 -10.84 0.23
N ALA A 310 19.80 -11.54 -0.46
CA ALA A 310 20.47 -11.05 -1.66
C ALA A 310 20.42 -12.09 -2.79
N PRO A 311 19.90 -11.75 -3.98
CA PRO A 311 19.85 -12.67 -5.13
C PRO A 311 21.20 -13.23 -5.59
N LYS A 312 22.31 -12.55 -5.24
CA LYS A 312 23.67 -12.93 -5.66
C LYS A 312 24.17 -14.25 -5.06
N ASP A 313 23.59 -14.70 -3.96
CA ASP A 313 24.12 -15.86 -3.22
C ASP A 313 23.77 -17.17 -3.95
N ASP A 314 22.64 -17.21 -4.66
CA ASP A 314 22.27 -18.25 -5.63
C ASP A 314 21.41 -17.64 -6.76
N PRO A 315 22.04 -17.03 -7.79
CA PRO A 315 21.36 -16.34 -8.88
C PRO A 315 20.42 -17.24 -9.69
N ASP A 316 20.82 -18.50 -9.91
CA ASP A 316 20.08 -19.46 -10.72
C ASP A 316 18.81 -19.91 -9.99
N PHE A 317 18.92 -20.23 -8.69
CA PHE A 317 17.75 -20.57 -7.88
C PHE A 317 16.81 -19.38 -7.73
N PHE A 318 17.33 -18.17 -7.50
CA PHE A 318 16.52 -16.95 -7.46
C PHE A 318 15.76 -16.75 -8.78
N SER A 319 16.45 -16.86 -9.92
CA SER A 319 15.85 -16.73 -11.24
C SER A 319 14.76 -17.78 -11.43
N ALA A 320 15.05 -19.06 -11.19
CA ALA A 320 14.08 -20.15 -11.32
C ALA A 320 12.81 -19.90 -10.48
N CYS A 321 12.95 -19.43 -9.24
CA CYS A 321 11.81 -19.10 -8.37
C CYS A 321 10.96 -17.97 -8.94
N VAL A 322 11.58 -16.88 -9.38
CA VAL A 322 10.84 -15.71 -9.90
C VAL A 322 10.14 -16.03 -11.23
N LEU A 323 10.79 -16.78 -12.13
CA LEU A 323 10.17 -17.20 -13.39
C LEU A 323 8.98 -18.15 -13.15
N GLU A 324 9.08 -19.02 -12.15
CA GLU A 324 7.96 -19.87 -11.75
C GLU A 324 6.78 -19.05 -11.20
N LEU A 325 7.03 -17.95 -10.46
CA LEU A 325 5.96 -17.03 -10.07
C LEU A 325 5.28 -16.36 -11.28
N VAL A 326 6.03 -16.05 -12.33
CA VAL A 326 5.46 -15.56 -13.60
C VAL A 326 4.60 -16.62 -14.26
N ASN A 327 5.09 -17.86 -14.33
CA ASN A 327 4.35 -18.99 -14.90
C ASN A 327 3.01 -19.23 -14.15
N VAL A 328 3.03 -19.22 -12.82
CA VAL A 328 1.82 -19.34 -11.99
C VAL A 328 0.85 -18.20 -12.27
N TRP A 329 1.32 -16.95 -12.35
CA TRP A 329 0.44 -15.83 -12.72
C TRP A 329 -0.16 -16.00 -14.12
N GLN A 330 0.64 -16.35 -15.12
CA GLN A 330 0.17 -16.51 -16.51
C GLN A 330 -0.84 -17.65 -16.67
N THR A 331 -0.70 -18.72 -15.91
CA THR A 331 -1.56 -19.91 -16.02
C THR A 331 -2.80 -19.81 -15.15
N GLU A 332 -2.72 -19.19 -13.97
CA GLU A 332 -3.80 -19.23 -12.97
C GLU A 332 -4.46 -17.85 -12.74
N LEU A 333 -3.74 -16.74 -12.91
CA LEU A 333 -4.18 -15.39 -12.50
C LEU A 333 -4.13 -14.33 -13.61
N ILE A 334 -4.00 -14.72 -14.88
CA ILE A 334 -3.78 -13.82 -16.04
C ILE A 334 -4.86 -12.73 -16.23
N LYS A 335 -6.07 -12.96 -15.69
CA LYS A 335 -7.19 -12.01 -15.75
C LYS A 335 -7.06 -10.88 -14.73
N MET A 336 -6.19 -11.02 -13.74
CA MET A 336 -5.94 -9.98 -12.74
C MET A 336 -4.79 -9.08 -13.21
N PRO A 337 -4.90 -7.75 -13.04
CA PRO A 337 -3.77 -6.88 -13.28
C PRO A 337 -2.61 -7.28 -12.36
N LEU A 338 -1.42 -7.36 -12.92
CA LEU A 338 -0.20 -7.69 -12.19
C LEU A 338 0.59 -6.43 -11.89
N ILE A 339 0.99 -6.26 -10.63
CA ILE A 339 1.96 -5.25 -10.20
C ILE A 339 3.19 -5.99 -9.68
N VAL A 340 4.36 -5.66 -10.23
CA VAL A 340 5.64 -6.30 -9.87
C VAL A 340 6.55 -5.29 -9.18
N ASN A 341 7.05 -5.65 -8.00
CA ASN A 341 8.15 -4.97 -7.33
C ASN A 341 9.46 -5.75 -7.58
N THR A 342 10.43 -5.17 -8.26
CA THR A 342 11.74 -5.80 -8.44
C THR A 342 12.70 -5.46 -7.30
N ASN A 343 13.73 -6.29 -7.12
CA ASN A 343 14.88 -5.91 -6.28
C ASN A 343 15.62 -4.68 -6.86
N GLY A 344 16.52 -4.10 -6.06
CA GLY A 344 17.28 -2.90 -6.43
C GLY A 344 18.57 -3.12 -7.23
N TRP A 345 18.79 -4.31 -7.81
CA TRP A 345 20.01 -4.64 -8.53
C TRP A 345 19.85 -4.37 -10.03
N ILE A 346 20.44 -3.28 -10.49
CA ILE A 346 20.30 -2.81 -11.88
C ILE A 346 21.62 -2.77 -12.67
N LYS A 347 22.69 -3.39 -12.14
CA LYS A 347 24.05 -3.38 -12.72
C LYS A 347 24.68 -4.77 -12.65
N GLY A 348 25.65 -5.04 -13.54
CA GLY A 348 26.40 -6.29 -13.60
C GLY A 348 25.48 -7.51 -13.66
N THR A 349 25.80 -8.57 -12.91
CA THR A 349 24.95 -9.78 -12.81
C THR A 349 23.50 -9.49 -12.42
N GLY A 350 23.27 -8.43 -11.62
CA GLY A 350 21.92 -8.01 -11.28
C GLY A 350 21.10 -7.50 -12.47
N TYR A 351 21.76 -6.79 -13.38
CA TYR A 351 21.16 -6.38 -14.65
C TYR A 351 20.83 -7.59 -15.52
N ASP A 352 21.72 -8.58 -15.61
CA ASP A 352 21.49 -9.79 -16.42
C ASP A 352 20.26 -10.57 -15.92
N LEU A 353 20.14 -10.73 -14.59
CA LEU A 353 18.97 -11.34 -13.95
C LEU A 353 17.69 -10.55 -14.24
N LEU A 354 17.74 -9.22 -14.10
CA LEU A 354 16.62 -8.34 -14.40
C LEU A 354 16.20 -8.44 -15.87
N ALA A 355 17.14 -8.37 -16.80
CA ALA A 355 16.89 -8.46 -18.25
C ALA A 355 16.33 -9.83 -18.64
N HIS A 356 16.80 -10.92 -18.01
CA HIS A 356 16.24 -12.24 -18.20
C HIS A 356 14.79 -12.33 -17.67
N PHE A 357 14.56 -11.84 -16.45
CA PHE A 357 13.22 -11.78 -15.87
C PHE A 357 12.24 -10.97 -16.73
N LEU A 358 12.63 -9.77 -17.16
CA LEU A 358 11.78 -8.90 -17.97
C LEU A 358 11.44 -9.53 -19.32
N ARG A 359 12.39 -10.19 -19.99
CA ARG A 359 12.14 -10.93 -21.25
C ARG A 359 11.11 -12.05 -21.09
N TYR A 360 11.05 -12.66 -19.90
CA TYR A 360 10.09 -13.71 -19.61
C TYR A 360 8.72 -13.14 -19.19
N LEU A 361 8.72 -12.05 -18.42
CA LEU A 361 7.50 -11.38 -17.95
C LEU A 361 6.74 -10.68 -19.08
N LEU A 362 7.46 -10.05 -20.02
CA LEU A 362 6.91 -9.21 -21.10
C LEU A 362 5.90 -8.17 -20.54
N PRO A 363 6.35 -7.20 -19.71
CA PRO A 363 5.48 -6.20 -19.12
C PRO A 363 4.88 -5.27 -20.19
N THR A 364 3.63 -4.86 -20.01
CA THR A 364 2.95 -3.81 -20.78
C THR A 364 3.51 -2.45 -20.40
N ASP A 365 3.88 -2.28 -19.14
CA ASP A 365 4.33 -1.01 -18.58
C ASP A 365 5.55 -1.21 -17.69
N ILE A 366 6.59 -0.40 -17.92
CA ILE A 366 7.77 -0.33 -17.06
C ILE A 366 7.78 1.02 -16.38
N VAL A 367 7.66 1.01 -15.06
CA VAL A 367 7.83 2.21 -14.25
C VAL A 367 9.28 2.27 -13.79
N HIS A 368 10.05 3.17 -14.40
CA HIS A 368 11.47 3.33 -14.12
C HIS A 368 11.71 4.48 -13.13
N LEU A 369 12.11 4.13 -11.91
CA LEU A 369 12.47 5.07 -10.86
C LEU A 369 13.97 5.39 -10.96
N SER A 370 14.34 6.39 -11.75
CA SER A 370 15.74 6.76 -12.01
C SER A 370 16.14 8.08 -11.34
N LEU A 371 17.37 8.12 -10.80
CA LEU A 371 17.97 9.32 -10.23
C LEU A 371 18.42 10.21 -11.39
N ALA A 372 17.50 10.95 -12.00
CA ALA A 372 17.85 11.91 -13.05
C ALA A 372 18.50 13.16 -12.44
N SER A 373 19.74 13.05 -11.96
CA SER A 373 20.68 14.17 -11.96
C SER A 373 21.51 14.07 -13.24
N GLN A 374 21.75 15.20 -13.92
CA GLN A 374 22.42 15.26 -15.23
C GLN A 374 23.88 14.75 -15.22
N ALA A 375 24.38 14.21 -14.11
CA ALA A 375 25.76 13.75 -13.93
C ALA A 375 25.90 12.22 -13.79
N ASP A 376 24.84 11.46 -13.50
CA ASP A 376 24.94 10.01 -13.24
C ASP A 376 24.20 9.18 -14.30
N SER A 377 24.84 8.98 -15.45
CA SER A 377 24.42 8.04 -16.52
C SER A 377 24.30 6.58 -16.06
N THR A 378 24.68 6.27 -14.82
CA THR A 378 24.84 4.90 -14.34
C THR A 378 23.54 4.24 -13.87
N THR A 379 22.41 4.94 -13.85
CA THR A 379 21.10 4.35 -13.46
C THR A 379 20.12 4.24 -14.63
N GLU A 380 20.51 4.67 -15.83
CA GLU A 380 19.67 4.54 -17.01
C GLU A 380 19.77 3.14 -17.61
N ILE A 381 18.61 2.53 -17.88
CA ILE A 381 18.49 1.20 -18.47
C ILE A 381 17.92 1.35 -19.88
N ASP A 382 18.60 0.80 -20.88
CA ASP A 382 18.06 0.68 -22.22
C ASP A 382 17.10 -0.52 -22.31
N PHE A 383 15.85 -0.30 -21.89
CA PHE A 383 14.81 -1.32 -21.92
C PHE A 383 14.55 -1.85 -23.33
N LYS A 384 14.74 -1.06 -24.39
CA LYS A 384 14.48 -1.52 -25.77
C LYS A 384 15.45 -2.63 -26.18
N SER A 385 16.68 -2.60 -25.66
CA SER A 385 17.67 -3.67 -25.90
C SER A 385 17.32 -5.01 -25.22
N ILE A 386 16.47 -4.98 -24.19
CA ILE A 386 16.09 -6.17 -23.42
C ILE A 386 15.01 -6.97 -24.16
N PHE A 387 14.05 -6.31 -24.79
CA PHE A 387 12.85 -6.99 -25.33
C PHE A 387 13.00 -7.41 -26.79
N PRO A 388 12.28 -8.47 -27.22
CA PRO A 388 12.13 -8.78 -28.64
C PRO A 388 11.51 -7.61 -29.41
N VAL A 389 11.92 -7.43 -30.67
CA VAL A 389 11.47 -6.31 -31.54
C VAL A 389 9.94 -6.20 -31.67
N GLN A 390 9.23 -7.32 -31.51
CA GLN A 390 7.77 -7.38 -31.67
C GLN A 390 6.99 -7.03 -30.39
N HIS A 391 7.66 -6.94 -29.22
CA HIS A 391 7.00 -6.63 -27.95
C HIS A 391 6.82 -5.12 -27.79
N SER A 392 5.58 -4.68 -27.66
CA SER A 392 5.24 -3.28 -27.39
C SER A 392 5.03 -3.08 -25.89
N PHE A 393 5.64 -2.02 -25.35
CA PHE A 393 5.55 -1.66 -23.94
C PHE A 393 5.75 -0.15 -23.75
N ASP A 394 5.17 0.40 -22.69
CA ASP A 394 5.32 1.79 -22.31
C ASP A 394 6.35 1.96 -21.18
N ILE A 395 7.11 3.06 -21.23
CA ILE A 395 8.12 3.41 -20.22
C ILE A 395 7.70 4.68 -19.49
N TRP A 396 7.43 4.55 -18.20
CA TRP A 396 7.07 5.64 -17.30
C TRP A 396 8.27 6.02 -16.44
N LYS A 397 9.02 7.04 -16.87
CA LYS A 397 10.16 7.56 -16.09
C LYS A 397 9.64 8.48 -14.98
N ILE A 398 9.82 8.08 -13.72
CA ILE A 398 9.43 8.88 -12.55
C ILE A 398 10.63 9.14 -11.65
N LYS A 399 10.64 10.30 -11.00
CA LYS A 399 11.71 10.64 -10.04
C LYS A 399 11.51 9.83 -8.76
N PRO A 400 12.60 9.36 -8.12
CA PRO A 400 12.55 8.84 -6.77
C PRO A 400 11.88 9.84 -5.81
N ALA A 401 11.24 9.31 -4.76
CA ALA A 401 10.79 10.16 -3.68
C ALA A 401 11.99 10.93 -3.09
N PRO A 402 11.79 12.17 -2.60
CA PRO A 402 12.85 12.92 -1.92
C PRO A 402 13.52 12.03 -0.86
N SER A 403 14.85 12.10 -0.77
CA SER A 403 15.64 11.33 0.21
C SER A 403 15.26 11.60 1.66
N ASP A 404 14.52 12.68 1.88
CA ASP A 404 13.96 13.10 3.16
C ASP A 404 12.68 12.31 3.48
N ALA A 405 12.68 10.98 3.28
CA ALA A 405 11.66 10.13 3.87
C ALA A 405 11.83 10.21 5.39
N LEU A 406 11.09 11.14 5.99
CA LEU A 406 11.23 11.52 7.38
C LEU A 406 10.43 10.52 8.22
N SER A 407 11.15 9.59 8.83
CA SER A 407 10.65 8.74 9.91
C SER A 407 11.25 9.24 11.21
N LYS A 408 10.40 9.47 12.22
CA LYS A 408 10.85 9.84 13.57
C LYS A 408 11.82 8.80 14.14
N ILE A 409 11.63 7.52 13.83
CA ILE A 409 12.54 6.42 14.19
C ILE A 409 13.24 5.92 12.92
N LYS A 410 14.54 6.21 12.80
CA LYS A 410 15.37 5.73 11.67
C LYS A 410 15.78 4.28 11.88
N LEU A 411 15.01 3.36 11.31
CA LEU A 411 15.34 1.93 11.28
C LEU A 411 16.16 1.61 10.04
N ASN A 412 17.34 0.99 10.22
CA ASN A 412 18.12 0.50 9.09
C ASN A 412 17.49 -0.78 8.50
N ALA A 413 18.02 -1.27 7.37
CA ALA A 413 17.48 -2.46 6.71
C ALA A 413 17.51 -3.72 7.60
N SER A 414 18.50 -3.86 8.49
CA SER A 414 18.55 -4.95 9.46
C SER A 414 17.44 -4.85 10.51
N ASP A 415 17.22 -3.65 11.05
CA ASP A 415 16.19 -3.43 12.08
C ASP A 415 14.79 -3.68 11.52
N GLN A 416 14.53 -3.21 10.29
CA GLN A 416 13.27 -3.47 9.59
C GLN A 416 13.04 -4.96 9.37
N ARG A 417 14.09 -5.71 9.01
CA ARG A 417 14.02 -7.16 8.86
C ARG A 417 13.68 -7.84 10.19
N VAL A 418 14.31 -7.45 11.29
CA VAL A 418 14.00 -7.96 12.63
C VAL A 418 12.54 -7.69 13.00
N LEU A 419 12.06 -6.47 12.78
CA LEU A 419 10.68 -6.06 13.07
C LEU A 419 9.66 -6.92 12.29
N THR A 420 9.89 -7.12 11.00
CA THR A 420 9.07 -8.00 10.14
C THR A 420 9.10 -9.44 10.62
N THR A 421 10.27 -9.98 10.99
CA THR A 421 10.40 -11.36 11.50
C THR A 421 9.64 -11.56 12.80
N ILE A 422 9.76 -10.65 13.76
CA ILE A 422 9.01 -10.72 15.03
C ILE A 422 7.52 -10.69 14.75
N SER A 423 7.06 -9.74 13.92
CA SER A 423 5.64 -9.64 13.55
C SER A 423 5.10 -10.95 12.96
N TYR A 424 5.88 -11.60 12.09
CA TYR A 424 5.49 -12.87 11.46
C TYR A 424 5.28 -13.99 12.47
N PHE A 425 6.26 -14.26 13.33
CA PHE A 425 6.16 -15.36 14.30
C PHE A 425 5.10 -15.09 15.39
N MET A 426 4.84 -13.82 15.69
CA MET A 426 3.82 -13.44 16.67
C MET A 426 2.40 -13.42 16.09
N ARG A 427 2.27 -13.50 14.76
CA ARG A 427 0.99 -13.64 14.05
C ARG A 427 0.53 -15.09 14.08
N HIS A 428 -0.70 -15.35 14.49
CA HIS A 428 -1.29 -16.69 14.48
C HIS A 428 -2.62 -16.70 13.71
N ALA A 429 -2.87 -17.80 13.00
CA ALA A 429 -4.12 -18.06 12.32
C ALA A 429 -5.19 -18.48 13.33
N THR A 430 -6.32 -17.80 13.33
CA THR A 430 -7.53 -18.23 14.03
C THR A 430 -8.54 -18.70 12.98
N LEU A 431 -9.05 -19.92 13.13
CA LEU A 431 -10.06 -20.49 12.25
C LEU A 431 -11.45 -20.09 12.74
N PHE A 432 -12.24 -19.47 11.87
CA PHE A 432 -13.64 -19.14 12.13
C PHE A 432 -14.53 -19.98 11.22
N LYS A 433 -15.55 -20.65 11.79
CA LYS A 433 -16.63 -21.23 10.98
C LYS A 433 -17.65 -20.13 10.72
N ASN A 434 -17.83 -19.75 9.45
CA ASN A 434 -18.89 -18.83 9.09
C ASN A 434 -20.25 -19.57 9.03
N GLN A 435 -21.36 -18.83 9.05
CA GLN A 435 -22.72 -19.41 9.04
C GLN A 435 -22.97 -20.33 7.82
N ASN A 436 -22.23 -20.13 6.72
CA ASN A 436 -22.27 -20.94 5.50
C ASN A 436 -21.25 -22.09 5.47
N THR A 437 -20.83 -22.61 6.64
CA THR A 437 -19.86 -23.73 6.81
C THR A 437 -18.48 -23.59 6.17
N GLN A 438 -18.17 -22.47 5.51
CA GLN A 438 -16.83 -22.13 5.05
C GLN A 438 -15.93 -21.74 6.23
N ILE A 439 -14.71 -22.30 6.26
CA ILE A 439 -13.68 -21.96 7.23
C ILE A 439 -12.96 -20.71 6.73
N GLU A 440 -13.10 -19.61 7.46
CA GLU A 440 -12.36 -18.37 7.21
C GLU A 440 -11.15 -18.32 8.14
N VAL A 441 -9.96 -18.10 7.57
CA VAL A 441 -8.72 -17.90 8.34
C VAL A 441 -8.56 -16.42 8.60
N LYS A 442 -8.55 -16.00 9.88
CA LYS A 442 -8.20 -14.62 10.26
C LYS A 442 -6.93 -14.61 11.07
N TYR A 443 -6.03 -13.71 10.72
CA TYR A 443 -4.79 -13.51 11.44
C TYR A 443 -4.96 -12.48 12.55
N LYS A 444 -4.39 -12.80 13.72
CA LYS A 444 -4.24 -11.89 14.85
C LYS A 444 -2.82 -11.96 15.37
N TRP A 445 -2.35 -10.86 15.93
CA TRP A 445 -1.10 -10.85 16.68
C TRP A 445 -1.37 -11.23 18.13
N ASP A 446 -0.46 -12.04 18.68
CA ASP A 446 -0.39 -12.32 20.12
C ASP A 446 1.05 -12.11 20.57
N LEU A 447 1.33 -10.91 21.08
CA LEU A 447 2.62 -10.53 21.66
C LEU A 447 2.57 -10.58 23.20
N ASP A 448 1.44 -10.97 23.79
CA ASP A 448 1.31 -11.19 25.23
C ASP A 448 1.89 -12.55 25.63
N THR A 449 1.78 -13.53 24.75
CA THR A 449 2.27 -14.90 24.95
C THR A 449 3.63 -15.07 24.27
N PRO A 450 4.75 -15.15 25.02
CA PRO A 450 6.07 -15.40 24.45
C PRO A 450 6.13 -16.70 23.65
N LEU A 451 6.93 -16.75 22.58
CA LEU A 451 7.09 -17.98 21.77
C LEU A 451 7.52 -19.19 22.61
N THR A 452 8.34 -18.99 23.64
CA THR A 452 8.81 -20.05 24.55
C THR A 452 7.71 -20.68 25.40
N SER A 453 6.57 -19.99 25.55
CA SER A 453 5.40 -20.52 26.26
C SER A 453 4.37 -21.20 25.34
N ARG A 454 4.57 -21.12 24.02
CA ARG A 454 3.69 -21.78 23.05
C ARG A 454 4.08 -23.26 22.93
N ILE A 455 3.08 -24.12 22.81
CA ILE A 455 3.31 -25.55 22.61
C ILE A 455 3.90 -25.76 21.20
N PRO A 456 5.10 -26.37 21.08
CA PRO A 456 5.72 -26.61 19.78
C PRO A 456 5.00 -27.72 19.01
N TYR A 457 5.06 -27.65 17.68
CA TYR A 457 4.63 -28.77 16.84
C TYR A 457 5.63 -29.92 16.94
N SER A 458 5.14 -31.10 17.32
CA SER A 458 5.93 -32.34 17.25
C SER A 458 5.64 -33.04 15.93
N VAL A 459 6.66 -33.17 15.09
CA VAL A 459 6.57 -33.86 13.79
C VAL A 459 7.53 -35.04 13.80
N PRO A 460 7.06 -36.28 13.56
CA PRO A 460 7.93 -37.44 13.45
C PRO A 460 8.95 -37.29 12.32
N TRP A 461 10.22 -37.59 12.57
CA TRP A 461 11.30 -37.45 11.58
C TRP A 461 11.06 -38.27 10.31
N ASN A 462 10.41 -39.43 10.43
CA ASN A 462 10.03 -40.27 9.28
C ASN A 462 8.95 -39.64 8.37
N HIS A 463 8.29 -38.55 8.80
CA HIS A 463 7.34 -37.79 8.00
C HIS A 463 7.95 -36.53 7.37
N VAL A 464 9.21 -36.20 7.67
CA VAL A 464 9.90 -35.02 7.15
C VAL A 464 10.88 -35.45 6.06
N ARG A 465 10.71 -34.93 4.84
CA ARG A 465 11.75 -35.04 3.80
C ARG A 465 12.73 -33.90 3.98
N ILE A 466 13.96 -34.23 4.40
CA ILE A 466 15.05 -33.26 4.54
C ILE A 466 15.86 -33.28 3.26
N LYS A 467 16.11 -32.10 2.69
CA LYS A 467 17.09 -31.90 1.62
C LYS A 467 18.16 -30.95 2.16
N PHE A 468 19.40 -31.40 2.20
CA PHE A 468 20.54 -30.54 2.49
C PHE A 468 20.89 -29.76 1.22
N PHE A 469 20.88 -28.42 1.31
CA PHE A 469 21.11 -27.54 0.15
C PHE A 469 22.59 -27.20 -0.07
N SER A 470 23.42 -27.37 0.96
CA SER A 470 24.88 -27.30 0.85
C SER A 470 25.53 -28.14 1.95
N GLU A 471 26.49 -28.98 1.58
CA GLU A 471 27.54 -29.39 2.51
C GLU A 471 28.62 -28.31 2.43
N ASP A 472 28.93 -27.65 3.55
CA ASP A 472 30.21 -26.97 3.67
C ASP A 472 31.28 -28.07 3.63
N VAL A 473 31.78 -28.36 2.42
CA VAL A 473 32.99 -29.17 2.26
C VAL A 473 34.15 -28.24 2.60
N SER A 474 34.44 -28.14 3.89
CA SER A 474 35.62 -27.47 4.44
C SER A 474 36.89 -28.20 4.06
#